data_AF-A0A6C0EKZ6-F1
#
_entry.id   AF-A0A6C0EKZ6-F1
#
_cell.length_a   1.000
_cell.length_b   1.000
_cell.length_c   1.000
_cell.angle_alpha   90.00
_cell.angle_beta   90.00
_cell.angle_gamma   90.00
#
_symmetry.space_group_name_H-M   'P 1'
#
loop_
_entity.id
_entity.type
_entity.pdbx_description
1 polymer ?
#
loop_
_entity_poly.entity_id
_entity_poly.type
_entity_poly.pdbx_seq_one_letter_code
_entity_poly.pdbx_strand_id
1 'polypeptide(L)'
;MLLFYPEINDGNIEYKSTLANMDNKKLIKYATQLKYRVLEGCGTTIYIIGISDKGSVVGLGESFDTVVYKVDLLCKNIDCSIQFIMKCYYKLDTFLIVKIVSNFNVNTLPFII
;
A
#
# COMPACT_ATOMS: atom_id res chain seq x y z
N MET A 1 11.28 8.36 -16.56
CA MET A 1 11.57 6.99 -17.04
C MET A 1 10.78 6.04 -16.17
N LEU A 2 10.05 5.11 -16.79
CA LEU A 2 9.18 4.16 -16.10
C LEU A 2 10.03 3.06 -15.48
N LEU A 3 9.82 2.80 -14.18
CA LEU A 3 10.45 1.66 -13.49
C LEU A 3 9.46 0.49 -13.38
N PHE A 4 8.17 0.82 -13.21
CA PHE A 4 7.07 -0.13 -13.21
C PHE A 4 6.16 0.12 -14.42
N TYR A 5 5.38 -0.90 -14.78
CA TYR A 5 4.22 -0.69 -15.64
C TYR A 5 3.17 0.16 -14.92
N PRO A 6 2.23 0.79 -15.64
CA PRO A 6 1.10 1.45 -15.02
C PRO A 6 0.36 0.53 -14.03
N GLU A 7 -0.17 1.12 -12.97
CA GLU A 7 -1.00 0.41 -12.00
C GLU A 7 -2.21 -0.22 -12.69
N ILE A 8 -2.54 -1.44 -12.30
CA ILE A 8 -3.76 -2.13 -12.72
C ILE A 8 -4.78 -1.97 -11.58
N ASN A 9 -6.05 -1.75 -11.94
CA ASN A 9 -7.11 -1.50 -10.95
C ASN A 9 -7.51 -2.73 -10.14
N ASP A 10 -7.14 -3.92 -10.60
CA ASP A 10 -7.49 -5.21 -10.02
C ASP A 10 -6.24 -5.92 -9.50
N GLY A 11 -6.44 -6.79 -8.50
CA GLY A 11 -5.39 -7.61 -7.94
C GLY A 11 -4.70 -6.93 -6.77
N ASN A 12 -3.76 -7.62 -6.13
CA ASN A 12 -3.33 -7.25 -4.78
C ASN A 12 -2.17 -6.25 -4.71
N ILE A 13 -1.95 -5.45 -5.75
CA ILE A 13 -0.89 -4.44 -5.80
C ILE A 13 -1.53 -3.05 -5.79
N GLU A 14 -1.03 -2.14 -4.96
CA GLU A 14 -1.51 -0.74 -4.90
C GLU A 14 -0.34 0.22 -5.02
N TYR A 15 -0.44 1.22 -5.89
CA TYR A 15 0.55 2.30 -5.96
C TYR A 15 0.09 3.53 -5.18
N LYS A 16 1.04 4.21 -4.54
CA LYS A 16 0.83 5.50 -3.91
C LYS A 16 1.98 6.42 -4.23
N SER A 17 1.71 7.55 -4.88
CA SER A 17 2.73 8.58 -5.11
C SER A 17 3.24 9.17 -3.80
N THR A 18 2.36 9.35 -2.81
CA THR A 18 2.71 9.78 -1.46
C THR A 18 1.58 9.42 -0.48
N LEU A 19 1.90 9.41 0.82
CA LEU A 19 0.92 9.35 1.91
C LEU A 19 0.79 10.71 2.66
N ALA A 20 1.33 11.79 2.07
CA ALA A 20 1.27 13.14 2.63
C ALA A 20 -0.19 13.64 2.75
N ASN A 21 -0.42 14.50 3.74
CA ASN A 21 -1.73 15.13 3.99
C ASN A 21 -2.88 14.10 4.06
N MET A 22 -2.64 12.97 4.75
CA MET A 22 -3.65 11.93 5.01
C MET A 22 -4.52 12.38 6.18
N ASP A 23 -5.58 13.12 5.87
CA ASP A 23 -6.65 13.43 6.82
C ASP A 23 -7.53 12.20 7.10
N ASN A 24 -8.49 12.32 8.02
CA ASN A 24 -9.39 11.22 8.37
C ASN A 24 -10.17 10.68 7.17
N LYS A 25 -10.56 11.54 6.23
CA LYS A 25 -11.29 11.11 5.02
C LYS A 25 -10.41 10.26 4.11
N LYS A 26 -9.16 10.67 3.87
CA LYS A 26 -8.20 9.88 3.10
C LYS A 26 -7.78 8.61 3.82
N LEU A 27 -7.64 8.64 5.14
CA LEU A 27 -7.34 7.45 5.93
C LEU A 27 -8.40 6.37 5.71
N ILE A 28 -9.69 6.73 5.85
CA ILE A 28 -10.81 5.81 5.61
C ILE A 28 -10.79 5.32 4.16
N LYS A 29 -10.61 6.23 3.19
CA LYS A 29 -10.51 5.85 1.76
C LYS A 29 -9.40 4.82 1.52
N TYR A 30 -8.20 5.06 2.05
CA TYR A 30 -7.05 4.19 1.87
C TYR A 30 -7.18 2.87 2.62
N ALA A 31 -7.81 2.87 3.80
CA ALA A 31 -8.13 1.64 4.54
C ALA A 31 -9.12 0.76 3.76
N THR A 32 -10.13 1.37 3.13
CA THR A 32 -11.05 0.66 2.24
C THR A 32 -10.31 0.07 1.03
N GLN A 33 -9.43 0.83 0.38
CA GLN A 33 -8.61 0.31 -0.72
C GLN A 33 -7.72 -0.86 -0.26
N LEU A 34 -7.05 -0.71 0.88
CA LEU A 34 -6.22 -1.77 1.47
C LEU A 34 -7.03 -3.05 1.68
N LYS A 35 -8.25 -2.92 2.22
CA LYS A 35 -9.15 -4.05 2.42
C LYS A 35 -9.47 -4.76 1.10
N TYR A 36 -9.82 -4.02 0.04
CA TYR A 36 -10.08 -4.62 -1.28
C TYR A 36 -8.87 -5.40 -1.79
N ARG A 37 -7.66 -4.81 -1.72
CA ARG A 37 -6.43 -5.44 -2.22
C ARG A 37 -6.03 -6.67 -1.42
N VAL A 38 -6.26 -6.67 -0.11
CA VAL A 38 -6.06 -7.85 0.75
C VAL A 38 -7.02 -8.98 0.36
N LEU A 39 -8.29 -8.67 0.07
CA LEU A 39 -9.28 -9.67 -0.34
C LEU A 39 -8.92 -10.28 -1.70
N GLU A 40 -8.56 -9.46 -2.69
CA GLU A 40 -8.14 -9.93 -4.02
C GLU A 40 -6.84 -10.74 -3.98
N GLY A 41 -5.99 -10.52 -2.97
CA GLY A 41 -4.75 -11.24 -2.77
C GLY A 41 -4.81 -12.35 -1.72
N CYS A 42 -6.00 -12.88 -1.43
CA CYS A 42 -6.22 -13.99 -0.50
C CYS A 42 -5.56 -13.78 0.88
N GLY A 43 -5.66 -12.56 1.42
CA GLY A 43 -5.10 -12.18 2.71
C GLY A 43 -3.75 -11.46 2.63
N THR A 44 -3.27 -11.13 1.43
CA THR A 44 -1.97 -10.47 1.23
C THR A 44 -2.02 -9.38 0.18
N THR A 45 -1.26 -8.30 0.37
CA THR A 45 -1.15 -7.22 -0.62
C THR A 45 0.25 -6.59 -0.61
N ILE A 46 0.63 -6.01 -1.74
CA ILE A 46 1.86 -5.24 -1.94
C ILE A 46 1.52 -3.78 -2.19
N TYR A 47 2.01 -2.90 -1.33
CA TYR A 47 1.95 -1.46 -1.53
C TYR A 47 3.30 -0.98 -2.08
N ILE A 48 3.27 -0.19 -3.16
CA ILE A 48 4.45 0.48 -3.68
C ILE A 48 4.29 2.00 -3.53
N ILE A 49 5.07 2.57 -2.60
CA ILE A 49 4.92 3.96 -2.15
C ILE A 49 6.08 4.80 -2.67
N GLY A 50 5.79 5.98 -3.22
CA GLY A 50 6.72 6.82 -3.95
C GLY A 50 6.74 6.55 -5.46
N ILE A 51 5.69 5.91 -5.97
CA ILE A 51 5.47 5.60 -7.40
C ILE A 51 4.14 6.21 -7.85
N SER A 52 4.11 6.85 -9.02
CA SER A 52 2.85 7.31 -9.63
C SER A 52 2.06 6.15 -10.23
N ASP A 53 0.76 6.33 -10.43
CA ASP A 53 -0.12 5.35 -11.08
C ASP A 53 0.35 4.98 -12.51
N LYS A 54 1.23 5.78 -13.11
CA LYS A 54 1.86 5.46 -14.42
C LYS A 54 3.10 4.56 -14.30
N GLY A 55 3.57 4.26 -13.09
CA GLY A 55 4.75 3.44 -12.83
C GLY A 55 6.08 4.22 -12.76
N SER A 56 6.03 5.56 -12.67
CA SER A 56 7.22 6.40 -12.52
C SER A 56 7.59 6.60 -11.06
N VAL A 57 8.88 6.51 -10.73
CA VAL A 57 9.38 6.91 -9.39
C VAL A 57 9.22 8.41 -9.20
N VAL A 58 8.59 8.80 -8.10
CA VAL A 58 8.37 10.21 -7.70
C VAL A 58 8.96 10.55 -6.33
N GLY A 59 9.39 9.54 -5.57
CA GLY A 59 9.93 9.72 -4.23
C GLY A 59 8.85 9.70 -3.15
N LEU A 60 9.24 9.50 -1.88
CA LEU A 60 8.29 9.36 -0.76
C LEU A 60 7.55 10.67 -0.41
N GLY A 61 8.18 11.83 -0.66
CA GLY A 61 7.67 13.14 -0.25
C GLY A 61 7.70 13.40 1.27
N GLU A 62 7.97 12.38 2.08
CA GLU A 62 8.05 12.43 3.54
C GLU A 62 9.18 11.51 4.02
N SER A 63 9.54 11.57 5.32
CA SER A 63 10.56 10.67 5.87
C SER A 63 10.10 9.22 5.84
N PHE A 64 11.06 8.30 5.77
CA PHE A 64 10.82 6.86 5.83
C PHE A 64 9.91 6.48 7.01
N ASP A 65 10.25 6.93 8.21
CA ASP A 65 9.50 6.59 9.43
C ASP A 65 8.07 7.11 9.39
N THR A 66 7.84 8.30 8.81
CA THR A 66 6.50 8.88 8.65
C THR A 66 5.63 8.04 7.72
N VAL A 67 6.20 7.59 6.60
CA VAL A 67 5.49 6.74 5.64
C VAL A 67 5.15 5.39 6.28
N VAL A 68 6.11 4.76 6.95
CA VAL A 68 5.90 3.46 7.63
C VAL A 68 4.83 3.57 8.71
N TYR A 69 4.87 4.62 9.54
CA TYR A 69 3.85 4.88 10.55
C TYR A 69 2.44 5.00 9.95
N LYS A 70 2.30 5.70 8.81
CA LYS A 70 1.00 5.83 8.13
C LYS A 70 0.51 4.52 7.55
N VAL A 71 1.40 3.68 7.01
CA VAL A 71 1.01 2.33 6.55
C VAL A 71 0.56 1.47 7.72
N ASP A 72 1.26 1.53 8.86
CA ASP A 72 0.86 0.83 10.08
C ASP A 72 -0.52 1.31 10.58
N LEU A 73 -0.79 2.61 10.53
CA LEU A 73 -2.10 3.18 10.85
C LEU A 73 -3.20 2.62 9.92
N LEU A 74 -2.93 2.49 8.62
CA LEU A 74 -3.86 1.85 7.67
C LEU A 74 -4.11 0.38 8.02
N CYS A 75 -3.04 -0.37 8.31
CA CYS A 75 -3.12 -1.78 8.68
C CYS A 75 -4.01 -1.98 9.92
N LYS A 76 -3.83 -1.15 10.96
CA LYS A 76 -4.62 -1.20 12.20
C LYS A 76 -6.11 -0.92 11.99
N ASN A 77 -6.47 -0.10 10.99
CA ASN A 77 -7.88 0.21 10.71
C ASN A 77 -8.67 -0.99 10.17
N ILE A 78 -8.00 -2.03 9.67
CA ILE A 78 -8.65 -3.19 9.06
C ILE A 78 -8.10 -4.53 9.57
N ASP A 79 -7.43 -4.54 10.73
CA ASP A 79 -6.80 -5.73 11.32
C ASP A 79 -5.84 -6.47 10.36
N CYS A 80 -4.90 -5.71 9.81
CA CYS A 80 -3.77 -6.22 9.05
C CYS A 80 -2.44 -5.88 9.75
N SER A 81 -1.34 -6.41 9.24
CA SER A 81 0.00 -6.11 9.73
C SER A 81 1.02 -6.07 8.61
N ILE A 82 2.03 -5.23 8.78
CA ILE A 82 3.16 -5.17 7.85
C ILE A 82 4.03 -6.42 8.07
N GLN A 83 4.15 -7.26 7.04
CA GLN A 83 5.03 -8.42 7.07
C GLN A 83 6.49 -8.05 6.75
N PHE A 84 6.70 -7.15 5.80
CA PHE A 84 8.03 -6.74 5.37
C PHE A 84 8.01 -5.37 4.68
N ILE A 85 9.11 -4.63 4.82
CA ILE A 85 9.34 -3.34 4.18
C ILE A 85 10.67 -3.39 3.44
N MET A 86 10.64 -3.13 2.14
CA MET A 86 11.84 -2.90 1.33
C MET A 86 11.99 -1.41 1.07
N LYS A 87 13.15 -0.86 1.42
CA LYS A 87 13.56 0.47 1.00
C LYS A 87 14.35 0.37 -0.29
N CYS A 88 13.87 1.03 -1.34
CA CYS A 88 14.44 1.00 -2.68
C CYS A 88 14.96 2.38 -3.08
N TYR A 89 16.01 2.39 -3.90
CA TYR A 89 16.62 3.61 -4.41
C TYR A 89 16.61 3.58 -5.93
N TYR A 90 16.23 4.69 -6.55
CA TYR A 90 16.28 4.86 -7.99
C TYR A 90 16.70 6.29 -8.32
N LYS A 91 17.89 6.42 -8.92
CA LYS A 91 18.56 7.71 -9.12
C LYS A 91 18.73 8.45 -7.79
N LEU A 92 18.09 9.61 -7.62
CA LEU A 92 18.14 10.43 -6.41
C LEU A 92 16.94 10.19 -5.48
N ASP A 93 15.97 9.39 -5.92
CA ASP A 93 14.71 9.18 -5.21
C ASP A 93 14.71 7.86 -4.44
N THR A 94 13.96 7.85 -3.35
CA THR A 94 13.68 6.67 -2.54
C THR A 94 12.20 6.31 -2.67
N PHE A 95 11.89 5.02 -2.74
CA PHE A 95 10.52 4.50 -2.71
C PHE A 95 10.46 3.22 -1.86
N LEU A 96 9.27 2.80 -1.43
CA LEU A 96 9.07 1.62 -0.61
C LEU A 96 8.26 0.56 -1.32
N ILE A 97 8.59 -0.71 -1.07
CA ILE A 97 7.71 -1.84 -1.33
C ILE A 97 7.35 -2.45 0.02
N VAL A 98 6.06 -2.45 0.35
CA VAL A 98 5.56 -2.93 1.64
C VAL A 98 4.65 -4.12 1.42
N LYS A 99 4.98 -5.25 2.04
CA LYS A 99 4.10 -6.41 2.06
C LYS A 99 3.24 -6.38 3.32
N ILE A 100 1.93 -6.44 3.13
CA ILE A 100 0.92 -6.40 4.18
C ILE A 100 0.16 -7.72 4.15
N VAL A 101 -0.17 -8.24 5.34
CA VAL A 101 -0.92 -9.49 5.52
C VAL A 101 -2.11 -9.26 6.46
N SER A 102 -3.22 -9.96 6.22
CA SER A 102 -4.37 -9.95 7.11
C SER A 102 -4.08 -10.74 8.39
N ASN A 103 -4.60 -10.27 9.51
CA ASN A 103 -4.61 -11.05 10.76
C ASN A 103 -5.87 -11.92 10.90
N PHE A 104 -6.78 -11.82 9.93
CA PHE A 104 -8.00 -12.61 9.83
C PHE A 104 -7.94 -13.56 8.64
N ASN A 105 -8.72 -14.63 8.70
CA ASN A 105 -8.84 -15.60 7.61
C ASN A 105 -9.86 -15.11 6.57
N VAL A 106 -9.35 -14.63 5.44
CA VAL A 106 -10.17 -14.12 4.31
C VAL A 106 -11.18 -15.16 3.83
N ASN A 107 -10.84 -16.45 3.85
CA ASN A 107 -11.73 -17.53 3.37
C ASN A 107 -12.95 -17.78 4.28
N THR A 108 -12.96 -17.18 5.48
CA THR A 108 -14.07 -17.31 6.44
C THR A 108 -14.99 -16.09 6.46
N LEU A 109 -14.67 -15.04 5.68
CA LEU A 109 -15.50 -13.85 5.61
C LEU A 109 -16.82 -14.17 4.90
N PRO A 110 -17.98 -13.75 5.44
CA PRO A 110 -19.28 -14.28 5.02
C PRO A 110 -19.73 -13.92 3.60
N PHE A 111 -18.95 -13.22 2.78
CA PHE A 111 -19.31 -12.88 1.41
C PHE A 111 -18.05 -12.72 0.53
N ILE A 112 -17.61 -13.83 -0.07
CA ILE A 112 -16.81 -13.82 -1.31
C ILE A 112 -17.44 -14.90 -2.22
N ILE A 113 -18.60 -14.57 -2.78
CA ILE A 113 -19.18 -15.16 -4.00
C ILE A 113 -19.57 -13.98 -4.88
#